data_AF-A0A959G0X8-F1
#
_entry.id   AF-A0A959G0X8-F1
#
_cell.length_a   1.000
_cell.length_b   1.000
_cell.length_c   1.000
_cell.angle_alpha   90.00
_cell.angle_beta   90.00
_cell.angle_gamma   90.00
#
_symmetry.space_group_name_H-M   'P 1'
#
loop_
_entity.id
_entity.type
_entity.pdbx_description
1 polymer ?
#
loop_
_entity_poly.entity_id
_entity_poly.type
_entity_poly.pdbx_seq_one_letter_code
_entity_poly.pdbx_strand_id
1 'polypeptide(L)'
;TNYSGKTLISYSLSDPTVVYASVADAFASIGLYRSENGGDSWTQVNSDDVAKYQGWYSHDVAVKPDDADYLVYVGVDAFVSPSTGGQSLTQTGFWYLWDFGQVPVGGPEGPADYVHADIHAAYYSPFDADAVFVVTDGGIFYSPDNGLSWEGRNGSYQTQQFYANFGNSYQDTLFGIGGLQDNATAIYVGDDAWVRVIGGDGMSAAINPDNDSILFGASQNLNVRRSLDRGESFQGIIPQDIFNEARVFNGPLELHPNVPTILYAGAQRLWKSLNNGNSWTPTTNTAVDGSNPILKIAVSPANPDVIYLSMAPLSNPPAKVLLSKDGGENWTWLSDLPDRIAMDIAFDPTDENVAYIVYSGFGTPHLYKTADGGNTWTSIDNGLPDIPTNSLFVDPLFPANLYVANDLSVHASADGGENWSLFATGLPDATLGMDLSYVPQNRKLRLATHGSGVWQVGLLDEFAGTNPPVSITLDPKIYPNPASEVINLELQLPIAGELSWQLLDPLGRQARAAAKTTTHGYYQQQIDITSLPSGIYYLKIQFEETILVRQITVV
;
A
#
# COMPACT_ATOMS: atom_id res chain seq x y z
N THR A 1 -5.57 19.22 32.57
CA THR A 1 -5.86 17.85 32.09
C THR A 1 -5.34 17.79 30.67
N ASN A 2 -4.54 16.76 30.34
CA ASN A 2 -3.92 16.64 29.03
C ASN A 2 -4.95 16.02 28.08
N TYR A 3 -5.74 16.87 27.43
CA TYR A 3 -6.58 16.47 26.31
C TYR A 3 -5.69 15.96 25.18
N SER A 4 -5.97 14.76 24.67
CA SER A 4 -5.14 14.08 23.68
C SER A 4 -5.89 13.62 22.43
N GLY A 5 -7.18 13.91 22.34
CA GLY A 5 -7.99 13.62 21.15
C GLY A 5 -8.17 14.82 20.22
N LYS A 6 -9.24 14.80 19.43
CA LYS A 6 -9.59 15.85 18.47
C LYS A 6 -11.04 16.33 18.61
N THR A 7 -11.28 17.56 18.18
CA THR A 7 -12.60 18.18 18.14
C THR A 7 -12.90 18.56 16.70
N LEU A 8 -14.06 18.16 16.21
CA LEU A 8 -14.54 18.47 14.86
C LEU A 8 -15.83 19.26 14.96
N ILE A 9 -15.97 20.25 14.08
CA ILE A 9 -17.01 21.26 14.18
C ILE A 9 -17.75 21.32 12.85
N SER A 10 -19.07 21.36 12.91
CA SER A 10 -19.94 21.65 11.78
C SER A 10 -20.97 22.70 12.20
N TYR A 11 -21.30 23.64 11.32
CA TYR A 11 -22.34 24.63 11.56
C TYR A 11 -23.53 24.39 10.65
N SER A 12 -24.72 24.83 11.08
CA SER A 12 -25.92 24.74 10.25
C SER A 12 -25.93 25.85 9.18
N LEU A 13 -26.26 25.47 7.94
CA LEU A 13 -26.46 26.44 6.85
C LEU A 13 -27.83 27.14 6.93
N SER A 14 -28.84 26.49 7.53
CA SER A 14 -30.16 27.07 7.76
C SER A 14 -30.19 28.05 8.93
N ASP A 15 -29.32 27.86 9.92
CA ASP A 15 -29.09 28.78 11.03
C ASP A 15 -27.60 28.79 11.43
N PRO A 16 -26.79 29.74 10.93
CA PRO A 16 -25.37 29.82 11.24
C PRO A 16 -25.03 30.09 12.70
N THR A 17 -26.02 30.41 13.55
CA THR A 17 -25.80 30.52 15.00
C THR A 17 -25.75 29.14 15.68
N VAL A 18 -26.31 28.11 15.03
CA VAL A 18 -26.25 26.72 15.49
C VAL A 18 -24.96 26.06 15.02
N VAL A 19 -24.15 25.63 15.98
CA VAL A 19 -22.88 24.95 15.73
C VAL A 19 -22.81 23.67 16.56
N TYR A 20 -22.34 22.59 15.95
CA TYR A 20 -22.08 21.31 16.61
C TYR A 20 -20.59 21.07 16.73
N ALA A 21 -20.19 20.45 17.84
CA ALA A 21 -18.84 19.99 18.05
C ALA A 21 -18.87 18.53 18.50
N SER A 22 -18.30 17.64 17.69
CA SER A 22 -17.97 16.28 18.11
C SER A 22 -16.62 16.31 18.82
N VAL A 23 -16.61 15.94 20.10
CA VAL A 23 -15.43 15.99 20.94
C VAL A 23 -15.09 14.58 21.38
N ALA A 24 -13.86 14.14 21.13
CA ALA A 24 -13.33 12.89 21.63
C ALA A 24 -11.93 13.08 22.24
N ASP A 25 -11.61 12.25 23.24
CA ASP A 25 -10.23 12.04 23.70
C ASP A 25 -9.63 10.86 22.94
N ALA A 26 -8.41 10.42 23.27
CA ALA A 26 -7.76 9.36 22.50
C ALA A 26 -8.62 8.09 22.35
N PHE A 27 -9.18 7.57 23.44
CA PHE A 27 -9.81 6.24 23.43
C PHE A 27 -11.31 6.24 23.74
N ALA A 28 -11.97 7.40 23.61
CA ALA A 28 -13.41 7.54 23.82
C ALA A 28 -13.93 8.87 23.28
N SER A 29 -15.20 8.88 22.89
CA SER A 29 -15.96 10.13 22.75
C SER A 29 -16.10 10.80 24.10
N ILE A 30 -15.90 12.12 24.14
CA ILE A 30 -16.30 12.95 25.27
C ILE A 30 -17.78 13.31 25.11
N GLY A 31 -18.24 13.54 23.87
CA GLY A 31 -19.65 13.69 23.53
C GLY A 31 -19.89 14.66 22.37
N LEU A 32 -21.17 14.83 22.04
CA LEU A 32 -21.64 15.81 21.06
C LEU A 32 -22.13 17.06 21.78
N TYR A 33 -21.62 18.20 21.36
CA TYR A 33 -21.94 19.51 21.91
C TYR A 33 -22.63 20.36 20.87
N ARG A 34 -23.53 21.23 21.32
CA ARG A 34 -24.28 22.18 20.49
C ARG A 34 -24.17 23.59 21.07
N SER A 35 -23.96 24.56 20.21
CA SER A 35 -24.00 25.98 20.49
C SER A 35 -25.19 26.61 19.75
N GLU A 36 -25.79 27.63 20.36
CA GLU A 36 -26.93 28.41 19.83
C GLU A 36 -26.53 29.87 19.55
N ASN A 37 -25.24 30.18 19.68
CA ASN A 37 -24.71 31.53 19.61
C ASN A 37 -23.35 31.58 18.90
N GLY A 38 -23.21 30.78 17.83
CA GLY A 38 -22.03 30.81 16.96
C GLY A 38 -20.75 30.31 17.62
N GLY A 39 -20.85 29.53 18.70
CA GLY A 39 -19.70 28.96 19.42
C GLY A 39 -19.29 29.70 20.71
N ASP A 40 -19.99 30.75 21.11
CA ASP A 40 -19.69 31.50 22.35
C ASP A 40 -19.95 30.66 23.62
N SER A 41 -20.97 29.82 23.59
CA SER A 41 -21.28 28.87 24.67
C SER A 41 -21.79 27.54 24.14
N TRP A 42 -21.51 26.46 24.87
CA TRP A 42 -21.77 25.09 24.44
C TRP A 42 -22.56 24.32 25.49
N THR A 43 -23.49 23.49 25.02
CA THR A 43 -24.22 22.51 25.83
C THR A 43 -23.94 21.12 25.28
N GLN A 44 -23.57 20.17 26.15
CA GLN A 44 -23.49 18.78 25.76
C GLN A 44 -24.91 18.25 25.51
N VAL A 45 -25.20 17.84 24.27
CA VAL A 45 -26.51 17.31 23.87
C VAL A 45 -26.55 15.80 23.90
N ASN A 46 -25.40 15.13 23.76
CA ASN A 46 -25.30 13.69 23.84
C ASN A 46 -23.93 13.24 24.40
N SER A 47 -23.93 12.17 25.19
CA SER A 47 -22.76 11.61 25.87
C SER A 47 -22.40 10.19 25.42
N ASP A 48 -23.04 9.70 24.35
CA ASP A 48 -22.80 8.37 23.82
C ASP A 48 -21.40 8.29 23.21
N ASP A 49 -20.76 7.14 23.41
CA ASP A 49 -19.45 6.87 22.87
C ASP A 49 -19.53 6.24 21.47
N VAL A 50 -19.64 7.09 20.44
CA VAL A 50 -19.69 6.65 19.04
C VAL A 50 -18.30 6.30 18.48
N ALA A 51 -17.26 6.99 18.95
CA ALA A 51 -15.87 6.78 18.53
C ALA A 51 -15.23 5.53 19.15
N LYS A 52 -15.76 5.05 20.29
CA LYS A 52 -15.19 3.94 21.05
C LYS A 52 -13.70 4.19 21.29
N TYR A 53 -12.85 3.19 21.06
CA TYR A 53 -11.40 3.27 21.24
C TYR A 53 -10.65 4.12 20.19
N GLN A 54 -11.35 4.73 19.22
CA GLN A 54 -10.77 5.51 18.10
C GLN A 54 -11.01 7.02 18.21
N GLY A 55 -11.23 7.57 19.41
CA GLY A 55 -11.53 9.00 19.56
C GLY A 55 -10.44 9.98 19.06
N TRP A 56 -9.17 9.57 18.99
CA TRP A 56 -8.13 10.38 18.34
C TRP A 56 -8.26 10.42 16.80
N TYR A 57 -9.06 9.53 16.21
CA TYR A 57 -8.99 9.18 14.78
C TYR A 57 -10.35 9.21 14.06
N SER A 58 -11.39 8.52 14.55
CA SER A 58 -12.60 8.21 13.77
C SER A 58 -13.87 8.71 14.46
N HIS A 59 -14.24 9.95 14.19
CA HIS A 59 -15.52 10.55 14.51
C HIS A 59 -15.70 11.84 13.71
N ASP A 60 -16.95 12.30 13.52
CA ASP A 60 -17.31 13.60 12.95
C ASP A 60 -18.81 13.89 13.15
N VAL A 61 -19.27 15.11 12.85
CA VAL A 61 -20.70 15.45 12.80
C VAL A 61 -21.01 16.29 11.55
N ALA A 62 -22.04 15.91 10.80
CA ALA A 62 -22.57 16.66 9.67
C ALA A 62 -24.00 17.12 9.96
N VAL A 63 -24.26 18.41 9.82
CA VAL A 63 -25.58 19.02 10.03
C VAL A 63 -26.29 19.16 8.69
N LYS A 64 -27.58 18.83 8.62
CA LYS A 64 -28.36 18.93 7.39
C LYS A 64 -28.40 20.41 6.91
N PRO A 65 -28.22 20.69 5.61
CA PRO A 65 -28.13 22.07 5.12
C PRO A 65 -29.36 22.95 5.38
N ASP A 66 -30.55 22.37 5.42
CA ASP A 66 -31.83 23.07 5.53
C ASP A 66 -32.56 22.83 6.87
N ASP A 67 -31.97 22.07 7.79
CA ASP A 67 -32.53 21.76 9.11
C ASP A 67 -31.42 21.69 10.19
N ALA A 68 -31.43 22.64 11.12
CA ALA A 68 -30.41 22.73 12.17
C ALA A 68 -30.53 21.64 13.25
N ASP A 69 -31.66 20.92 13.33
CA ASP A 69 -31.90 19.87 14.32
C ASP A 69 -31.75 18.44 13.75
N TYR A 70 -31.54 18.34 12.43
CA TYR A 70 -31.21 17.09 11.74
C TYR A 70 -29.69 16.98 11.55
N LEU A 71 -29.09 15.89 12.01
CA LEU A 71 -27.66 15.62 11.82
C LEU A 71 -27.35 14.14 11.63
N VAL A 72 -26.20 13.90 11.00
CA VAL A 72 -25.50 12.62 10.98
C VAL A 72 -24.32 12.73 11.91
N TYR A 73 -24.23 11.84 12.90
CA TYR A 73 -23.15 11.75 13.86
C TYR A 73 -22.41 10.43 13.64
N VAL A 74 -21.08 10.46 13.51
CA VAL A 74 -20.31 9.27 13.11
C VAL A 74 -19.16 9.00 14.06
N GLY A 75 -18.78 7.72 14.13
CA GLY A 75 -17.62 7.21 14.85
C GLY A 75 -17.16 5.89 14.24
N VAL A 76 -17.11 4.82 15.02
CA VAL A 76 -16.92 3.46 14.45
C VAL A 76 -18.09 3.06 13.55
N ASP A 77 -19.28 3.59 13.83
CA ASP A 77 -20.54 3.34 13.11
C ASP A 77 -21.22 4.70 12.78
N ALA A 78 -22.25 4.67 11.93
CA ALA A 78 -23.03 5.86 11.57
C ALA A 78 -24.34 5.98 12.36
N PHE A 79 -24.66 7.18 12.81
CA PHE A 79 -25.86 7.51 13.59
C PHE A 79 -26.57 8.73 13.02
N VAL A 80 -27.89 8.77 13.18
CA VAL A 80 -28.74 9.90 12.77
C VAL A 80 -29.48 10.47 13.97
N SER A 81 -29.58 11.81 14.05
CA SER A 81 -30.55 12.50 14.88
C SER A 81 -31.52 13.26 13.97
N PRO A 82 -32.78 12.80 13.82
CA PRO A 82 -33.63 13.34 12.77
C PRO A 82 -34.37 14.64 13.14
N SER A 83 -34.46 15.00 14.42
CA SER A 83 -35.25 16.17 14.85
C SER A 83 -34.95 16.67 16.28
N THR A 84 -33.89 16.17 16.92
CA THR A 84 -33.64 16.45 18.35
C THR A 84 -32.37 17.25 18.57
N GLY A 85 -31.71 17.67 17.49
CA GLY A 85 -30.45 18.37 17.54
C GLY A 85 -29.38 17.57 18.28
N GLY A 86 -29.31 16.25 18.05
CA GLY A 86 -28.32 15.36 18.63
C GLY A 86 -28.70 14.71 19.96
N GLN A 87 -29.80 15.09 20.62
CA GLN A 87 -30.18 14.52 21.92
C GLN A 87 -30.52 13.03 21.86
N SER A 88 -31.17 12.59 20.78
CA SER A 88 -31.45 11.18 20.49
C SER A 88 -30.75 10.77 19.20
N LEU A 89 -30.07 9.63 19.26
CA LEU A 89 -29.35 9.03 18.14
C LEU A 89 -29.99 7.68 17.79
N THR A 90 -30.08 7.39 16.49
CA THR A 90 -30.42 6.06 15.97
C THR A 90 -29.25 5.58 15.13
N GLN A 91 -28.71 4.40 15.43
CA GLN A 91 -27.67 3.79 14.60
C GLN A 91 -28.28 3.34 13.27
N THR A 92 -27.65 3.70 12.17
CA THR A 92 -28.10 3.39 10.80
C THR A 92 -27.02 2.72 9.95
N GLY A 93 -25.75 2.82 10.35
CA GLY A 93 -24.64 2.07 9.76
C GLY A 93 -24.10 1.01 10.72
N PHE A 94 -23.84 -0.19 10.21
CA PHE A 94 -23.29 -1.31 10.97
C PHE A 94 -22.11 -1.93 10.23
N TRP A 95 -20.89 -1.71 10.73
CA TRP A 95 -19.67 -2.16 10.03
C TRP A 95 -19.52 -3.67 9.87
N TYR A 96 -20.13 -4.45 10.76
CA TYR A 96 -19.99 -5.91 10.76
C TYR A 96 -20.86 -6.61 9.70
N LEU A 97 -21.71 -5.86 8.98
CA LEU A 97 -22.59 -6.38 7.93
C LEU A 97 -21.93 -6.51 6.56
N TRP A 98 -20.61 -6.31 6.45
CA TRP A 98 -19.88 -6.47 5.18
C TRP A 98 -19.98 -7.90 4.60
N ASP A 99 -19.86 -8.02 3.29
CA ASP A 99 -19.89 -9.30 2.58
C ASP A 99 -18.49 -9.91 2.35
N PHE A 100 -18.36 -11.21 2.65
CA PHE A 100 -17.26 -12.05 2.18
C PHE A 100 -17.54 -12.61 0.78
N GLY A 101 -16.48 -12.97 0.07
CA GLY A 101 -16.57 -13.46 -1.31
C GLY A 101 -16.24 -12.38 -2.34
N GLN A 102 -16.66 -12.59 -3.58
CA GLN A 102 -16.41 -11.67 -4.68
C GLN A 102 -17.47 -10.58 -4.71
N VAL A 103 -17.07 -9.34 -4.44
CA VAL A 103 -17.97 -8.19 -4.52
C VAL A 103 -17.81 -7.50 -5.87
N PRO A 104 -18.89 -7.27 -6.65
CA PRO A 104 -18.80 -6.60 -7.94
C PRO A 104 -18.18 -5.20 -7.81
N VAL A 105 -17.38 -4.79 -8.79
CA VAL A 105 -16.80 -3.44 -8.84
C VAL A 105 -17.93 -2.40 -8.84
N GLY A 106 -17.96 -1.56 -7.79
CA GLY A 106 -19.00 -0.55 -7.58
C GLY A 106 -20.37 -1.12 -7.19
N GLY A 107 -20.46 -2.41 -6.92
CA GLY A 107 -21.64 -3.06 -6.35
C GLY A 107 -21.74 -2.84 -4.83
N PRO A 108 -22.87 -3.23 -4.22
CA PRO A 108 -23.04 -3.16 -2.78
C PRO A 108 -22.06 -4.13 -2.08
N GLU A 109 -21.41 -3.63 -1.04
CA GLU A 109 -20.44 -4.37 -0.23
C GLU A 109 -21.06 -5.00 1.02
N GLY A 110 -22.38 -4.88 1.14
CA GLY A 110 -23.24 -5.36 2.21
C GLY A 110 -24.69 -4.87 1.99
N PRO A 111 -25.61 -5.11 2.93
CA PRO A 111 -26.96 -4.57 2.89
C PRO A 111 -26.98 -3.03 2.99
N ALA A 112 -28.15 -2.42 2.81
CA ALA A 112 -28.30 -0.96 2.79
C ALA A 112 -28.04 -0.27 4.14
N ASP A 113 -27.86 -1.04 5.22
CA ASP A 113 -27.44 -0.57 6.54
C ASP A 113 -25.95 -0.88 6.83
N TYR A 114 -25.20 -1.31 5.81
CA TYR A 114 -23.74 -1.46 5.89
C TYR A 114 -23.02 -0.15 5.58
N VAL A 115 -22.10 0.21 6.47
CA VAL A 115 -21.09 1.25 6.29
C VAL A 115 -19.81 0.70 6.88
N HIS A 116 -18.69 0.74 6.15
CA HIS A 116 -17.42 0.25 6.71
C HIS A 116 -17.05 1.02 7.99
N ALA A 117 -16.35 0.33 8.90
CA ALA A 117 -15.93 0.88 10.19
C ALA A 117 -15.03 2.12 10.04
N ASP A 118 -14.90 2.83 11.16
CA ASP A 118 -13.93 3.89 11.40
C ASP A 118 -14.16 5.07 10.44
N ILE A 119 -15.24 5.80 10.71
CA ILE A 119 -15.70 6.92 9.91
C ILE A 119 -14.95 8.20 10.32
N HIS A 120 -14.18 8.75 9.39
CA HIS A 120 -13.30 9.90 9.58
C HIS A 120 -13.99 11.24 9.41
N ALA A 121 -14.97 11.28 8.52
CA ALA A 121 -15.63 12.50 8.12
C ALA A 121 -17.03 12.24 7.56
N ALA A 122 -17.92 13.21 7.75
CA ALA A 122 -19.27 13.21 7.21
C ALA A 122 -19.59 14.55 6.54
N TYR A 123 -20.19 14.53 5.35
CA TYR A 123 -20.52 15.75 4.60
C TYR A 123 -21.86 15.64 3.89
N TYR A 124 -22.73 16.62 4.09
CA TYR A 124 -23.89 16.79 3.22
C TYR A 124 -23.47 17.35 1.86
N SER A 125 -24.15 16.91 0.81
CA SER A 125 -23.94 17.42 -0.55
C SER A 125 -24.39 18.88 -0.64
N PRO A 126 -23.59 19.77 -1.27
CA PRO A 126 -24.03 21.13 -1.54
C PRO A 126 -25.09 21.20 -2.66
N PHE A 127 -25.35 20.09 -3.35
CA PHE A 127 -26.27 20.00 -4.49
C PHE A 127 -27.59 19.32 -4.15
N ASP A 128 -27.66 18.61 -3.02
CA ASP A 128 -28.82 17.85 -2.58
C ASP A 128 -28.83 17.80 -1.04
N ALA A 129 -29.84 18.42 -0.43
CA ALA A 129 -29.92 18.58 1.02
C ALA A 129 -30.21 17.28 1.77
N ASP A 130 -30.64 16.22 1.07
CA ASP A 130 -30.90 14.91 1.66
C ASP A 130 -29.73 13.93 1.45
N ALA A 131 -28.76 14.30 0.62
CA ALA A 131 -27.59 13.49 0.30
C ALA A 131 -26.45 13.72 1.30
N VAL A 132 -25.94 12.64 1.91
CA VAL A 132 -24.78 12.67 2.81
C VAL A 132 -23.74 11.64 2.39
N PHE A 133 -22.47 12.01 2.51
CA PHE A 133 -21.32 11.15 2.28
C PHE A 133 -20.57 10.93 3.58
N VAL A 134 -20.02 9.73 3.75
CA VAL A 134 -19.09 9.43 4.83
C VAL A 134 -17.82 8.80 4.26
N VAL A 135 -16.68 9.13 4.87
CA VAL A 135 -15.36 8.62 4.50
C VAL A 135 -14.87 7.71 5.61
N THR A 136 -14.48 6.50 5.26
CA THR A 136 -14.17 5.41 6.19
C THR A 136 -12.87 4.71 5.77
N ASP A 137 -12.36 3.81 6.60
CA ASP A 137 -11.19 2.97 6.26
C ASP A 137 -11.48 2.02 5.07
N GLY A 138 -12.75 1.81 4.73
CA GLY A 138 -13.21 1.06 3.57
C GLY A 138 -13.57 1.93 2.36
N GLY A 139 -13.22 3.23 2.38
CA GLY A 139 -13.46 4.15 1.27
C GLY A 139 -14.62 5.11 1.50
N ILE A 140 -15.50 5.29 0.50
CA ILE A 140 -16.55 6.31 0.52
C ILE A 140 -17.92 5.63 0.48
N PHE A 141 -18.80 6.03 1.40
CA PHE A 141 -20.19 5.62 1.41
C PHE A 141 -21.10 6.84 1.21
N TYR A 142 -22.20 6.62 0.52
CA TYR A 142 -23.18 7.63 0.16
C TYR A 142 -24.56 7.21 0.66
N SER A 143 -25.32 8.16 1.17
CA SER A 143 -26.72 8.00 1.52
C SER A 143 -27.56 9.07 0.81
N PRO A 144 -28.62 8.67 0.07
CA PRO A 144 -29.54 9.59 -0.59
C PRO A 144 -30.68 10.08 0.33
N ASP A 145 -30.76 9.58 1.56
CA ASP A 145 -31.94 9.70 2.42
C ASP A 145 -31.57 10.11 3.85
N ASN A 146 -30.63 11.05 3.98
CA ASN A 146 -30.17 11.64 5.23
C ASN A 146 -29.48 10.66 6.20
N GLY A 147 -28.78 9.66 5.67
CA GLY A 147 -28.04 8.68 6.45
C GLY A 147 -28.89 7.52 6.96
N LEU A 148 -30.07 7.27 6.38
CA LEU A 148 -30.95 6.16 6.76
C LEU A 148 -30.62 4.86 6.01
N SER A 149 -30.14 4.97 4.77
CA SER A 149 -29.59 3.88 3.97
C SER A 149 -28.30 4.29 3.26
N TRP A 150 -27.42 3.34 3.00
CA TRP A 150 -26.05 3.55 2.55
C TRP A 150 -25.70 2.67 1.35
N GLU A 151 -24.87 3.21 0.47
CA GLU A 151 -24.26 2.50 -0.64
C GLU A 151 -22.78 2.90 -0.82
N GLY A 152 -21.93 1.92 -1.10
CA GLY A 152 -20.50 2.15 -1.36
C GLY A 152 -20.28 2.88 -2.69
N ARG A 153 -19.28 3.76 -2.73
CA ARG A 153 -18.84 4.54 -3.91
C ARG A 153 -17.40 4.23 -4.31
N ASN A 154 -17.00 2.97 -4.11
CA ASN A 154 -15.62 2.53 -4.24
C ASN A 154 -15.23 2.01 -5.63
N GLY A 155 -16.19 1.81 -6.55
CA GLY A 155 -15.97 1.12 -7.83
C GLY A 155 -14.96 1.75 -8.80
N SER A 156 -14.58 3.01 -8.61
CA SER A 156 -13.52 3.68 -9.40
C SER A 156 -12.41 4.24 -8.52
N TYR A 157 -12.36 3.87 -7.24
CA TYR A 157 -11.47 4.44 -6.25
C TYR A 157 -10.43 3.40 -5.84
N GLN A 158 -9.21 3.55 -6.36
CA GLN A 158 -8.12 2.62 -6.10
C GLN A 158 -7.19 3.18 -5.03
N THR A 159 -7.49 2.89 -3.77
CA THR A 159 -6.67 3.30 -2.60
C THR A 159 -6.36 2.14 -1.68
N GLN A 160 -6.45 0.91 -2.17
CA GLN A 160 -6.14 -0.28 -1.40
C GLN A 160 -4.69 -0.25 -0.88
N GLN A 161 -4.55 -0.54 0.41
CA GLN A 161 -3.29 -0.56 1.15
C GLN A 161 -2.90 -1.99 1.47
N PHE A 162 -1.91 -2.52 0.76
CA PHE A 162 -1.35 -3.84 1.05
C PHE A 162 -0.26 -3.76 2.12
N TYR A 163 -0.16 -4.83 2.91
CA TYR A 163 1.04 -5.13 3.68
C TYR A 163 2.00 -6.03 2.87
N ALA A 164 3.18 -6.29 3.44
CA ALA A 164 4.20 -7.16 2.82
C ALA A 164 3.76 -8.63 2.70
N ASN A 165 4.48 -9.40 1.87
CA ASN A 165 4.27 -10.82 1.54
C ASN A 165 2.97 -11.08 0.74
N PHE A 166 3.00 -10.69 -0.53
CA PHE A 166 1.96 -10.98 -1.52
C PHE A 166 2.23 -12.33 -2.21
N GLY A 167 1.27 -13.26 -2.15
CA GLY A 167 1.39 -14.59 -2.74
C GLY A 167 0.96 -14.64 -4.20
N ASN A 168 1.77 -15.24 -5.07
CA ASN A 168 1.43 -15.49 -6.47
C ASN A 168 1.45 -16.98 -6.79
N SER A 169 0.58 -17.41 -7.71
CA SER A 169 0.64 -18.76 -8.25
C SER A 169 1.83 -18.95 -9.19
N TYR A 170 2.38 -20.17 -9.17
CA TYR A 170 3.42 -20.62 -10.08
C TYR A 170 2.86 -21.31 -11.33
N GLN A 171 1.54 -21.51 -11.38
CA GLN A 171 0.82 -22.22 -12.45
C GLN A 171 -0.15 -21.30 -13.20
N ASP A 172 -0.78 -20.37 -12.50
CA ASP A 172 -1.83 -19.49 -13.01
C ASP A 172 -1.43 -18.01 -12.87
N THR A 173 -1.15 -17.37 -14.00
CA THR A 173 -0.73 -15.96 -14.02
C THR A 173 -1.80 -15.00 -13.50
N LEU A 174 -3.05 -15.42 -13.35
CA LEU A 174 -4.16 -14.59 -12.90
C LEU A 174 -4.55 -14.87 -11.45
N PHE A 175 -3.79 -15.71 -10.74
CA PHE A 175 -4.11 -16.10 -9.37
C PHE A 175 -3.08 -15.55 -8.38
N GLY A 176 -3.58 -14.91 -7.32
CA GLY A 176 -2.76 -14.33 -6.25
C GLY A 176 -3.56 -14.10 -4.97
N ILE A 177 -2.88 -13.81 -3.87
CA ILE A 177 -3.50 -13.54 -2.57
C ILE A 177 -2.67 -12.50 -1.81
N GLY A 178 -3.32 -11.52 -1.19
CA GLY A 178 -2.65 -10.48 -0.45
C GLY A 178 -3.49 -9.95 0.71
N GLY A 179 -2.80 -9.42 1.71
CA GLY A 179 -3.40 -8.82 2.90
C GLY A 179 -3.55 -7.31 2.78
N LEU A 180 -4.76 -6.82 2.99
CA LEU A 180 -5.09 -5.39 2.97
C LEU A 180 -5.26 -4.85 4.39
N GLN A 181 -4.75 -3.66 4.65
CA GLN A 181 -5.07 -2.91 5.86
C GLN A 181 -6.58 -2.64 5.94
N ASP A 182 -7.18 -2.98 7.09
CA ASP A 182 -8.61 -2.87 7.42
C ASP A 182 -9.61 -3.60 6.47
N ASN A 183 -9.15 -4.13 5.34
CA ASN A 183 -9.97 -4.52 4.19
C ASN A 183 -9.81 -6.01 3.82
N ALA A 184 -9.57 -6.87 4.80
CA ALA A 184 -9.42 -8.33 4.67
C ALA A 184 -8.14 -8.81 3.93
N THR A 185 -7.89 -10.11 4.00
CA THR A 185 -7.11 -10.82 2.99
C THR A 185 -8.00 -11.13 1.80
N ALA A 186 -7.52 -10.86 0.59
CA ALA A 186 -8.25 -11.04 -0.65
C ALA A 186 -7.47 -11.83 -1.70
N ILE A 187 -8.20 -12.57 -2.54
CA ILE A 187 -7.68 -13.39 -3.64
C ILE A 187 -7.93 -12.69 -4.96
N TYR A 188 -6.87 -12.51 -5.74
CA TYR A 188 -6.93 -12.11 -7.13
C TYR A 188 -7.24 -13.32 -8.02
N VAL A 189 -8.22 -13.16 -8.90
CA VAL A 189 -8.69 -14.22 -9.81
C VAL A 189 -8.70 -13.77 -11.29
N GLY A 190 -7.89 -12.77 -11.63
CA GLY A 190 -7.83 -12.22 -12.99
C GLY A 190 -8.83 -11.10 -13.28
N ASP A 191 -9.59 -10.69 -12.26
CA ASP A 191 -10.64 -9.68 -12.34
C ASP A 191 -10.40 -8.57 -11.29
N ASP A 192 -10.91 -7.37 -11.56
CA ASP A 192 -10.82 -6.22 -10.65
C ASP A 192 -11.64 -6.44 -9.37
N ALA A 193 -12.68 -7.28 -9.42
CA ALA A 193 -13.43 -7.74 -8.25
C ALA A 193 -12.69 -8.91 -7.58
N TRP A 194 -11.85 -8.62 -6.58
CA TRP A 194 -11.14 -9.64 -5.81
C TRP A 194 -12.06 -10.34 -4.80
N VAL A 195 -11.70 -11.56 -4.40
CA VAL A 195 -12.49 -12.39 -3.47
C VAL A 195 -11.99 -12.19 -2.04
N ARG A 196 -12.78 -11.58 -1.16
CA ARG A 196 -12.45 -11.40 0.27
C ARG A 196 -12.63 -12.71 1.02
N VAL A 197 -11.62 -13.14 1.78
CA VAL A 197 -11.61 -14.49 2.38
C VAL A 197 -11.26 -14.56 3.88
N ILE A 198 -10.53 -13.59 4.42
CA ILE A 198 -10.16 -13.55 5.85
C ILE A 198 -10.31 -12.12 6.36
N GLY A 199 -11.18 -11.89 7.36
CA GLY A 199 -11.48 -10.54 7.86
C GLY A 199 -10.41 -9.88 8.72
N GLY A 200 -10.67 -8.63 9.13
CA GLY A 200 -9.71 -7.75 9.81
C GLY A 200 -8.72 -7.14 8.81
N ASP A 201 -7.59 -6.62 9.30
CA ASP A 201 -6.42 -6.40 8.48
C ASP A 201 -5.93 -7.76 7.94
N GLY A 202 -5.91 -7.89 6.62
CA GLY A 202 -5.17 -8.97 5.99
C GLY A 202 -3.67 -8.72 6.12
N MET A 203 -2.90 -9.73 6.47
CA MET A 203 -1.45 -9.67 6.70
C MET A 203 -0.72 -10.57 5.68
N SER A 204 0.44 -11.10 6.04
CA SER A 204 1.23 -12.01 5.21
C SER A 204 0.39 -13.12 4.57
N ALA A 205 0.61 -13.35 3.27
CA ALA A 205 -0.05 -14.38 2.50
C ALA A 205 0.94 -15.15 1.60
N ALA A 206 0.58 -16.38 1.22
CA ALA A 206 1.40 -17.22 0.36
C ALA A 206 0.55 -18.23 -0.41
N ILE A 207 1.02 -18.63 -1.58
CA ILE A 207 0.47 -19.74 -2.37
C ILE A 207 1.53 -20.81 -2.47
N ASN A 208 1.15 -22.08 -2.29
CA ASN A 208 2.09 -23.18 -2.47
C ASN A 208 2.53 -23.26 -3.95
N PRO A 209 3.83 -23.10 -4.26
CA PRO A 209 4.33 -23.09 -5.63
C PRO A 209 4.19 -24.40 -6.38
N ASP A 210 3.87 -25.52 -5.71
CA ASP A 210 3.59 -26.81 -6.36
C ASP A 210 2.07 -27.10 -6.48
N ASN A 211 1.22 -26.37 -5.76
CA ASN A 211 -0.21 -26.66 -5.67
C ASN A 211 -1.05 -25.45 -5.24
N ASP A 212 -1.69 -24.80 -6.21
CA ASP A 212 -2.60 -23.66 -5.98
C ASP A 212 -3.81 -23.94 -5.06
N SER A 213 -4.16 -25.20 -4.80
CA SER A 213 -5.21 -25.49 -3.82
C SER A 213 -4.79 -25.16 -2.39
N ILE A 214 -3.48 -25.03 -2.13
CA ILE A 214 -2.93 -24.76 -0.80
C ILE A 214 -2.55 -23.28 -0.72
N LEU A 215 -3.33 -22.52 0.04
CA LEU A 215 -3.14 -21.10 0.27
C LEU A 215 -2.92 -20.84 1.75
N PHE A 216 -2.21 -19.77 2.04
CA PHE A 216 -2.05 -19.22 3.38
C PHE A 216 -2.38 -17.74 3.35
N GLY A 217 -3.11 -17.29 4.36
CA GLY A 217 -3.37 -15.87 4.61
C GLY A 217 -3.50 -15.65 6.10
N ALA A 218 -3.13 -14.48 6.58
CA ALA A 218 -3.16 -14.15 7.99
C ALA A 218 -4.01 -12.91 8.25
N SER A 219 -4.55 -12.81 9.46
CA SER A 219 -4.91 -11.52 10.04
C SER A 219 -3.92 -11.13 11.14
N GLN A 220 -4.13 -9.97 11.77
CA GLN A 220 -3.25 -9.37 12.76
C GLN A 220 -2.67 -10.39 13.76
N ASN A 221 -1.43 -10.14 14.19
CA ASN A 221 -0.79 -10.87 15.28
C ASN A 221 -0.67 -12.38 15.04
N LEU A 222 -0.26 -12.78 13.82
CA LEU A 222 -0.08 -14.17 13.37
C LEU A 222 -1.36 -15.02 13.41
N ASN A 223 -2.54 -14.45 13.15
CA ASN A 223 -3.74 -15.27 12.99
C ASN A 223 -3.73 -15.95 11.60
N VAL A 224 -2.83 -16.92 11.40
CA VAL A 224 -2.63 -17.58 10.11
C VAL A 224 -3.70 -18.64 9.89
N ARG A 225 -4.29 -18.59 8.69
CA ARG A 225 -5.24 -19.56 8.18
C ARG A 225 -4.74 -20.19 6.89
N ARG A 226 -5.18 -21.41 6.63
CA ARG A 226 -4.85 -22.18 5.44
C ARG A 226 -6.10 -22.64 4.73
N SER A 227 -6.08 -22.56 3.39
CA SER A 227 -7.04 -23.25 2.51
C SER A 227 -6.39 -24.48 1.88
N LEU A 228 -7.20 -25.52 1.63
CA LEU A 228 -6.83 -26.73 0.89
C LEU A 228 -7.71 -26.92 -0.36
N ASP A 229 -8.51 -25.91 -0.69
CA ASP A 229 -9.56 -25.92 -1.72
C ASP A 229 -9.51 -24.66 -2.57
N ARG A 230 -8.31 -24.08 -2.77
CA ARG A 230 -8.07 -22.90 -3.61
C ARG A 230 -8.86 -21.66 -3.16
N GLY A 231 -9.10 -21.54 -1.86
CA GLY A 231 -9.62 -20.33 -1.22
C GLY A 231 -11.12 -20.37 -0.92
N GLU A 232 -11.80 -21.47 -1.23
CA GLU A 232 -13.21 -21.66 -0.90
C GLU A 232 -13.45 -21.72 0.62
N SER A 233 -12.50 -22.29 1.37
CA SER A 233 -12.54 -22.30 2.84
C SER A 233 -11.17 -22.17 3.49
N PHE A 234 -11.13 -21.57 4.68
CA PHE A 234 -9.92 -21.35 5.45
C PHE A 234 -10.06 -21.87 6.88
N GLN A 235 -9.00 -22.51 7.39
CA GLN A 235 -8.91 -23.03 8.75
C GLN A 235 -7.69 -22.46 9.47
N GLY A 236 -7.83 -22.08 10.75
CA GLY A 236 -6.72 -21.61 11.57
C GLY A 236 -5.71 -22.73 11.83
N ILE A 237 -4.41 -22.42 11.68
CA ILE A 237 -3.33 -23.43 11.76
C ILE A 237 -2.27 -23.14 12.82
N ILE A 238 -2.35 -21.99 13.50
CA ILE A 238 -1.38 -21.57 14.51
C ILE A 238 -1.75 -22.12 15.89
N PRO A 239 -0.82 -22.80 16.61
CA PRO A 239 -1.09 -23.30 17.95
C PRO A 239 -1.19 -22.17 18.98
N GLN A 240 -1.94 -22.42 20.06
CA GLN A 240 -2.19 -21.43 21.11
C GLN A 240 -0.91 -20.89 21.77
N ASP A 241 0.14 -21.73 21.83
CA ASP A 241 1.41 -21.38 22.48
C ASP A 241 2.10 -20.17 21.82
N ILE A 242 1.95 -19.97 20.51
CA ILE A 242 2.47 -18.80 19.81
C ILE A 242 1.84 -17.51 20.33
N PHE A 243 0.56 -17.56 20.74
CA PHE A 243 -0.14 -16.38 21.25
C PHE A 243 0.28 -15.97 22.66
N ASN A 244 1.07 -16.79 23.36
CA ASN A 244 1.68 -16.46 24.64
C ASN A 244 2.99 -15.67 24.49
N GLU A 245 3.49 -15.50 23.25
CA GLU A 245 4.69 -14.74 22.94
C GLU A 245 4.34 -13.33 22.43
N ALA A 246 5.25 -12.39 22.65
CA ALA A 246 5.24 -11.12 21.94
C ALA A 246 5.37 -11.37 20.43
N ARG A 247 4.65 -10.58 19.65
CA ARG A 247 4.58 -10.67 18.20
C ARG A 247 4.28 -9.29 17.62
N VAL A 248 4.76 -9.05 16.41
CA VAL A 248 4.45 -7.82 15.68
C VAL A 248 3.02 -7.87 15.14
N PHE A 249 2.43 -6.69 14.93
CA PHE A 249 1.06 -6.54 14.42
C PHE A 249 0.88 -7.23 13.05
N ASN A 250 1.77 -6.93 12.09
CA ASN A 250 1.93 -7.69 10.86
C ASN A 250 2.97 -8.82 11.05
N GLY A 251 2.52 -9.94 11.59
CA GLY A 251 3.37 -11.10 11.90
C GLY A 251 3.93 -11.78 10.64
N PRO A 252 5.24 -12.08 10.56
CA PRO A 252 5.83 -12.70 9.39
C PRO A 252 5.45 -14.18 9.29
N LEU A 253 4.94 -14.56 8.12
CA LEU A 253 4.76 -15.93 7.66
C LEU A 253 5.61 -16.13 6.40
N GLU A 254 6.48 -17.13 6.41
CA GLU A 254 7.37 -17.43 5.28
C GLU A 254 7.17 -18.88 4.83
N LEU A 255 6.94 -19.08 3.53
CA LEU A 255 6.85 -20.39 2.91
C LEU A 255 8.18 -20.69 2.21
N HIS A 256 8.76 -21.87 2.47
CA HIS A 256 10.01 -22.22 1.80
C HIS A 256 9.80 -22.34 0.27
N PRO A 257 10.56 -21.60 -0.55
CA PRO A 257 10.26 -21.48 -1.99
C PRO A 257 10.47 -22.79 -2.77
N ASN A 258 11.48 -23.59 -2.41
CA ASN A 258 11.79 -24.87 -3.09
C ASN A 258 11.33 -26.14 -2.35
N VAL A 259 10.80 -26.02 -1.13
CA VAL A 259 10.33 -27.15 -0.32
C VAL A 259 9.01 -26.72 0.33
N PRO A 260 7.95 -26.53 -0.45
CA PRO A 260 6.77 -25.78 -0.05
C PRO A 260 5.84 -26.57 0.90
N THR A 261 6.35 -27.59 1.57
CA THR A 261 5.74 -28.17 2.77
C THR A 261 6.24 -27.51 4.05
N ILE A 262 7.35 -26.78 3.99
CA ILE A 262 7.96 -26.10 5.13
C ILE A 262 7.45 -24.66 5.22
N LEU A 263 6.93 -24.30 6.40
CA LEU A 263 6.51 -22.94 6.74
C LEU A 263 7.22 -22.46 8.00
N TYR A 264 7.38 -21.15 8.11
CA TYR A 264 7.92 -20.47 9.26
C TYR A 264 7.00 -19.35 9.72
N ALA A 265 6.83 -19.20 11.03
CA ALA A 265 6.07 -18.11 11.65
C ALA A 265 6.91 -17.46 12.74
N GLY A 266 6.95 -16.12 12.78
CA GLY A 266 7.86 -15.38 13.65
C GLY A 266 7.17 -14.69 14.82
N ALA A 267 7.37 -15.21 16.03
CA ALA A 267 7.02 -14.53 17.29
C ALA A 267 8.32 -14.12 18.01
N GLN A 268 8.45 -14.34 19.33
CA GLN A 268 9.77 -14.22 19.99
C GLN A 268 10.69 -15.40 19.62
N ARG A 269 10.10 -16.52 19.21
CA ARG A 269 10.77 -17.69 18.65
C ARG A 269 10.41 -17.86 17.19
N LEU A 270 11.30 -18.50 16.44
CA LEU A 270 10.99 -19.01 15.11
C LEU A 270 10.22 -20.32 15.27
N TRP A 271 9.00 -20.36 14.75
CA TRP A 271 8.18 -21.57 14.70
C TRP A 271 8.23 -22.17 13.31
N LYS A 272 8.42 -23.49 13.24
CA LYS A 272 8.57 -24.23 11.98
C LYS A 272 7.49 -25.29 11.86
N SER A 273 6.89 -25.39 10.68
CA SER A 273 6.08 -26.53 10.25
C SER A 273 6.79 -27.23 9.10
N LEU A 274 6.71 -28.55 9.05
CA LEU A 274 7.26 -29.37 7.96
C LEU A 274 6.17 -30.00 7.07
N ASN A 275 4.89 -29.69 7.36
CA ASN A 275 3.75 -30.42 6.81
C ASN A 275 2.58 -29.48 6.48
N ASN A 276 2.87 -28.39 5.76
CA ASN A 276 1.89 -27.39 5.33
C ASN A 276 1.12 -26.74 6.50
N GLY A 277 1.69 -26.66 7.70
CA GLY A 277 1.04 -26.04 8.85
C GLY A 277 0.12 -26.97 9.64
N ASN A 278 0.15 -28.29 9.41
CA ASN A 278 -0.61 -29.24 10.23
C ASN A 278 -0.10 -29.32 11.67
N SER A 279 1.21 -29.15 11.87
CA SER A 279 1.83 -29.09 13.18
C SER A 279 2.99 -28.10 13.17
N TRP A 280 3.23 -27.45 14.30
CA TRP A 280 4.27 -26.45 14.47
C TRP A 280 5.11 -26.76 15.71
N THR A 281 6.42 -26.52 15.60
CA THR A 281 7.38 -26.64 16.70
C THR A 281 8.30 -25.43 16.71
N PRO A 282 8.62 -24.84 17.87
CA PRO A 282 9.63 -23.79 17.92
C PRO A 282 11.01 -24.39 17.66
N THR A 283 11.87 -23.67 16.95
CA THR A 283 13.25 -24.15 16.66
C THR A 283 14.15 -24.06 17.90
N THR A 284 13.75 -23.26 18.89
CA THR A 284 14.47 -23.07 20.16
C THR A 284 13.53 -23.17 21.36
N ASN A 285 14.08 -23.50 22.53
CA ASN A 285 13.30 -23.50 23.78
C ASN A 285 13.10 -22.08 24.35
N THR A 286 13.93 -21.12 23.97
CA THR A 286 13.93 -19.73 24.46
C THR A 286 13.76 -18.76 23.30
N ALA A 287 13.28 -17.55 23.59
CA ALA A 287 13.24 -16.46 22.61
C ALA A 287 14.60 -16.21 21.95
N VAL A 288 14.59 -15.84 20.67
CA VAL A 288 15.82 -15.61 19.88
C VAL A 288 16.52 -14.31 20.25
N ASP A 289 15.77 -13.29 20.66
CA ASP A 289 16.28 -11.99 21.11
C ASP A 289 15.49 -11.39 22.30
N GLY A 290 15.42 -12.15 23.40
CA GLY A 290 14.75 -11.67 24.62
C GLY A 290 13.27 -11.35 24.40
N SER A 291 12.85 -10.11 24.63
CA SER A 291 11.45 -9.68 24.45
C SER A 291 11.09 -9.30 23.01
N ASN A 292 12.08 -9.13 22.13
CA ASN A 292 11.86 -8.60 20.80
C ASN A 292 11.25 -9.67 19.87
N PRO A 293 10.11 -9.40 19.24
CA PRO A 293 9.54 -10.29 18.23
C PRO A 293 10.30 -10.22 16.90
N ILE A 294 10.23 -11.30 16.15
CA ILE A 294 10.68 -11.41 14.76
C ILE A 294 9.78 -10.54 13.89
N LEU A 295 10.38 -9.72 13.04
CA LEU A 295 9.71 -8.84 12.07
C LEU A 295 9.69 -9.43 10.66
N LYS A 296 10.80 -9.99 10.20
CA LYS A 296 10.95 -10.60 8.86
C LYS A 296 11.72 -11.90 8.98
N ILE A 297 11.33 -12.89 8.17
CA ILE A 297 12.00 -14.18 8.02
C ILE A 297 12.44 -14.27 6.56
N ALA A 298 13.68 -14.67 6.32
CA ALA A 298 14.15 -15.07 5.00
C ALA A 298 14.87 -16.41 5.13
N VAL A 299 14.49 -17.37 4.28
CA VAL A 299 15.11 -18.70 4.19
C VAL A 299 15.79 -18.85 2.84
N SER A 300 17.02 -19.37 2.83
CA SER A 300 17.76 -19.58 1.59
C SER A 300 17.06 -20.62 0.70
N PRO A 301 16.77 -20.30 -0.58
CA PRO A 301 16.26 -21.28 -1.53
C PRO A 301 17.24 -22.43 -1.80
N ALA A 302 18.54 -22.17 -1.67
CA ALA A 302 19.60 -23.16 -1.90
C ALA A 302 19.82 -24.09 -0.71
N ASN A 303 19.54 -23.62 0.52
CA ASN A 303 19.76 -24.39 1.73
C ASN A 303 18.78 -24.00 2.86
N PRO A 304 17.83 -24.88 3.24
CA PRO A 304 16.82 -24.60 4.27
C PRO A 304 17.39 -24.37 5.69
N ASP A 305 18.67 -24.69 5.92
CA ASP A 305 19.34 -24.48 7.20
C ASP A 305 19.87 -23.06 7.36
N VAL A 306 19.98 -22.28 6.27
CA VAL A 306 20.45 -20.89 6.30
C VAL A 306 19.24 -19.96 6.36
N ILE A 307 19.10 -19.25 7.48
CA ILE A 307 17.95 -18.39 7.78
C ILE A 307 18.43 -17.06 8.34
N TYR A 308 17.89 -15.96 7.83
CA TYR A 308 18.01 -14.64 8.45
C TYR A 308 16.70 -14.21 9.10
N LEU A 309 16.82 -13.52 10.24
CA LEU A 309 15.72 -12.86 10.92
C LEU A 309 16.03 -11.39 11.10
N SER A 310 15.05 -10.53 10.81
CA SER A 310 15.02 -9.16 11.31
C SER A 310 14.20 -9.12 12.59
N MET A 311 14.67 -8.41 13.62
CA MET A 311 14.00 -8.27 14.91
C MET A 311 13.37 -6.88 15.06
N ALA A 312 12.15 -6.81 15.60
CA ALA A 312 11.50 -5.55 15.97
C ALA A 312 11.78 -5.22 17.45
N PRO A 313 12.62 -4.21 17.76
CA PRO A 313 12.89 -3.83 19.14
C PRO A 313 11.64 -3.23 19.81
N LEU A 314 11.17 -3.82 20.91
CA LEU A 314 10.02 -3.28 21.67
C LEU A 314 10.40 -2.10 22.56
N SER A 315 11.65 -2.07 23.04
CA SER A 315 12.15 -1.03 23.93
C SER A 315 13.66 -0.88 23.77
N ASN A 316 14.09 0.33 23.43
CA ASN A 316 15.48 0.73 23.18
C ASN A 316 16.20 -0.07 22.07
N PRO A 317 17.05 0.59 21.26
CA PRO A 317 17.91 -0.09 20.30
C PRO A 317 18.83 -1.16 20.94
N PRO A 318 19.38 -2.10 20.16
CA PRO A 318 19.42 -2.07 18.69
C PRO A 318 18.35 -2.91 17.99
N ALA A 319 17.97 -2.49 16.77
CA ALA A 319 17.35 -3.36 15.77
C ALA A 319 18.40 -4.36 15.27
N LYS A 320 18.08 -5.66 15.30
CA LYS A 320 19.05 -6.73 15.02
C LYS A 320 18.66 -7.52 13.78
N VAL A 321 19.69 -7.91 13.03
CA VAL A 321 19.61 -9.01 12.06
C VAL A 321 20.36 -10.20 12.62
N LEU A 322 19.70 -11.35 12.70
CA LEU A 322 20.25 -12.61 13.20
C LEU A 322 20.41 -13.60 12.05
N LEU A 323 21.47 -14.41 12.08
CA LEU A 323 21.76 -15.48 11.13
C LEU A 323 21.82 -16.83 11.84
N SER A 324 21.14 -17.83 11.29
CA SER A 324 21.31 -19.24 11.61
C SER A 324 21.86 -19.99 10.39
N LYS A 325 22.71 -20.97 10.64
CA LYS A 325 23.25 -21.92 9.62
C LYS A 325 22.93 -23.38 9.97
N ASP A 326 21.95 -23.59 10.86
CA ASP A 326 21.54 -24.89 11.39
C ASP A 326 20.01 -25.00 11.54
N GLY A 327 19.27 -24.35 10.63
CA GLY A 327 17.82 -24.48 10.55
C GLY A 327 17.05 -23.76 11.66
N GLY A 328 17.70 -22.82 12.34
CA GLY A 328 17.14 -21.99 13.40
C GLY A 328 17.41 -22.47 14.81
N GLU A 329 18.33 -23.43 15.00
CA GLU A 329 18.70 -23.95 16.34
C GLU A 329 19.62 -22.97 17.09
N ASN A 330 20.55 -22.32 16.38
CA ASN A 330 21.44 -21.30 16.93
C ASN A 330 21.42 -20.01 16.09
N TRP A 331 21.55 -18.87 16.77
CA TRP A 331 21.46 -17.54 16.17
C TRP A 331 22.69 -16.68 16.48
N THR A 332 23.26 -16.08 15.45
CA THR A 332 24.36 -15.12 15.56
C THR A 332 23.88 -13.73 15.16
N TRP A 333 24.08 -12.73 16.01
CA TRP A 333 23.82 -11.34 15.66
C TRP A 333 24.91 -10.79 14.75
N LEU A 334 24.50 -10.17 13.65
CA LEU A 334 25.37 -9.49 12.69
C LEU A 334 25.57 -8.03 13.12
N SER A 335 26.56 -7.78 13.97
CA SER A 335 26.77 -6.47 14.61
C SER A 335 27.32 -5.37 13.70
N ASP A 336 27.85 -5.73 12.52
CA ASP A 336 28.47 -4.78 11.58
C ASP A 336 27.44 -4.08 10.67
N LEU A 337 26.17 -4.49 10.78
CA LEU A 337 25.04 -3.87 10.09
C LEU A 337 24.50 -2.66 10.87
N PRO A 338 23.82 -1.71 10.20
CA PRO A 338 23.28 -0.53 10.86
C PRO A 338 22.18 -0.90 11.86
N ASP A 339 22.13 -0.16 12.97
CA ASP A 339 21.05 -0.19 13.95
C ASP A 339 19.79 0.49 13.38
N ARG A 340 19.10 -0.24 12.51
CA ARG A 340 17.91 0.22 11.79
C ARG A 340 17.00 -0.95 11.46
N ILE A 341 15.71 -0.67 11.28
CA ILE A 341 14.73 -1.71 10.94
C ILE A 341 15.03 -2.26 9.55
N ALA A 342 15.45 -3.53 9.49
CA ALA A 342 15.55 -4.27 8.25
C ALA A 342 14.14 -4.74 7.85
N MET A 343 13.61 -4.18 6.76
CA MET A 343 12.25 -4.45 6.29
C MET A 343 12.16 -5.72 5.47
N ASP A 344 13.22 -6.03 4.72
CA ASP A 344 13.26 -7.18 3.84
C ASP A 344 14.66 -7.79 3.77
N ILE A 345 14.71 -9.09 3.49
CA ILE A 345 15.94 -9.84 3.34
C ILE A 345 15.70 -10.83 2.20
N ALA A 346 16.57 -10.81 1.19
CA ALA A 346 16.48 -11.73 0.05
C ALA A 346 17.78 -12.51 -0.12
N PHE A 347 17.69 -13.70 -0.68
CA PHE A 347 18.83 -14.52 -1.05
C PHE A 347 19.03 -14.53 -2.55
N ASP A 348 20.26 -14.80 -2.98
CA ASP A 348 20.46 -15.35 -4.31
C ASP A 348 19.70 -16.69 -4.43
N PRO A 349 18.95 -16.91 -5.52
CA PRO A 349 18.13 -18.11 -5.68
C PRO A 349 18.92 -19.43 -5.75
N THR A 350 20.23 -19.37 -5.92
CA THR A 350 21.10 -20.54 -6.14
C THR A 350 22.34 -20.60 -5.22
N ASP A 351 22.69 -19.51 -4.53
CA ASP A 351 23.85 -19.46 -3.62
C ASP A 351 23.47 -18.94 -2.22
N GLU A 352 23.52 -19.83 -1.22
CA GLU A 352 23.24 -19.49 0.17
C GLU A 352 24.22 -18.47 0.80
N ASN A 353 25.37 -18.22 0.15
CA ASN A 353 26.36 -17.25 0.63
C ASN A 353 26.09 -15.83 0.15
N VAL A 354 25.19 -15.66 -0.84
CA VAL A 354 24.83 -14.36 -1.37
C VAL A 354 23.45 -13.97 -0.84
N ALA A 355 23.40 -12.90 -0.07
CA ALA A 355 22.18 -12.37 0.50
C ALA A 355 22.19 -10.85 0.55
N TYR A 356 21.00 -10.27 0.69
CA TYR A 356 20.75 -8.85 0.61
C TYR A 356 19.84 -8.43 1.76
N ILE A 357 20.09 -7.26 2.34
CA ILE A 357 19.26 -6.70 3.42
C ILE A 357 18.83 -5.28 3.04
N VAL A 358 17.52 -5.05 3.18
CA VAL A 358 16.84 -3.80 2.89
C VAL A 358 16.47 -3.09 4.19
N TYR A 359 16.72 -1.78 4.27
CA TYR A 359 16.46 -0.97 5.45
C TYR A 359 15.50 0.21 5.17
N SER A 360 14.54 0.39 6.07
CA SER A 360 13.70 1.60 6.16
C SER A 360 14.47 2.75 6.85
N GLY A 361 13.87 3.94 6.93
CA GLY A 361 14.44 5.13 7.58
C GLY A 361 15.21 6.04 6.63
N PHE A 362 16.17 6.81 7.16
CA PHE A 362 16.95 7.84 6.43
C PHE A 362 18.40 7.88 6.93
N GLY A 363 19.29 8.53 6.18
CA GLY A 363 20.62 8.99 6.59
C GLY A 363 21.75 7.95 6.56
N THR A 364 21.46 6.70 6.19
CA THR A 364 22.46 5.63 5.98
C THR A 364 22.04 4.72 4.82
N PRO A 365 22.99 3.98 4.22
CA PRO A 365 22.67 3.16 3.06
C PRO A 365 21.50 2.20 3.27
N HIS A 366 20.62 2.07 2.28
CA HIS A 366 19.36 1.31 2.38
C HIS A 366 19.45 -0.15 1.96
N LEU A 367 20.50 -0.51 1.23
CA LEU A 367 20.68 -1.85 0.70
C LEU A 367 22.11 -2.32 0.92
N TYR A 368 22.24 -3.48 1.56
CA TYR A 368 23.52 -4.15 1.79
C TYR A 368 23.51 -5.53 1.17
N LYS A 369 24.67 -5.97 0.68
CA LYS A 369 24.93 -7.28 0.11
C LYS A 369 26.05 -7.99 0.85
N THR A 370 25.89 -9.29 1.07
CA THR A 370 26.97 -10.21 1.41
C THR A 370 27.20 -11.17 0.24
N ALA A 371 28.44 -11.65 0.08
CA ALA A 371 28.80 -12.69 -0.87
C ALA A 371 29.62 -13.81 -0.21
N ASP A 372 29.69 -13.82 1.12
CA ASP A 372 30.50 -14.76 1.91
C ASP A 372 29.70 -15.37 3.08
N GLY A 373 28.37 -15.44 2.93
CA GLY A 373 27.47 -16.05 3.90
C GLY A 373 27.35 -15.25 5.18
N GLY A 374 27.32 -13.93 5.06
CA GLY A 374 27.06 -12.98 6.14
C GLY A 374 28.29 -12.57 6.95
N ASN A 375 29.51 -12.93 6.54
CA ASN A 375 30.73 -12.54 7.25
C ASN A 375 31.09 -11.08 6.98
N THR A 376 30.90 -10.60 5.75
CA THR A 376 31.07 -9.20 5.37
C THR A 376 29.86 -8.67 4.61
N TRP A 377 29.59 -7.37 4.79
CA TRP A 377 28.47 -6.66 4.16
C TRP A 377 28.97 -5.38 3.50
N THR A 378 28.53 -5.14 2.27
CA THR A 378 28.86 -3.93 1.50
C THR A 378 27.58 -3.26 1.05
N SER A 379 27.51 -1.93 1.15
CA SER A 379 26.39 -1.15 0.62
C SER A 379 26.39 -1.16 -0.91
N ILE A 380 25.20 -1.30 -1.49
CA ILE A 380 24.99 -1.39 -2.95
C ILE A 380 23.81 -0.51 -3.38
N ASP A 381 23.59 0.62 -2.71
CA ASP A 381 22.48 1.55 -2.97
C ASP A 381 22.92 2.82 -3.72
N ASN A 382 24.08 2.76 -4.37
CA ASN A 382 24.62 3.90 -5.11
C ASN A 382 23.64 4.38 -6.20
N GLY A 383 23.12 5.60 -6.06
CA GLY A 383 22.13 6.18 -6.97
C GLY A 383 20.67 5.96 -6.56
N LEU A 384 20.40 5.22 -5.48
CA LEU A 384 19.07 5.18 -4.86
C LEU A 384 18.84 6.44 -4.00
N PRO A 385 17.59 6.93 -3.91
CA PRO A 385 17.24 8.03 -3.02
C PRO A 385 17.34 7.63 -1.53
N ASP A 386 17.73 8.57 -0.67
CA ASP A 386 17.76 8.42 0.80
C ASP A 386 16.34 8.49 1.37
N ILE A 387 15.60 7.39 1.25
CA ILE A 387 14.22 7.23 1.70
C ILE A 387 13.96 5.79 2.19
N PRO A 388 12.90 5.56 2.99
CA PRO A 388 12.54 4.23 3.42
C PRO A 388 12.39 3.28 2.24
N THR A 389 13.11 2.17 2.31
CA THR A 389 13.08 1.10 1.33
C THR A 389 12.50 -0.14 2.00
N ASN A 390 11.57 -0.81 1.32
CA ASN A 390 10.70 -1.81 1.95
C ASN A 390 10.87 -3.21 1.40
N SER A 391 11.24 -3.37 0.12
CA SER A 391 11.33 -4.69 -0.50
C SER A 391 12.41 -4.78 -1.57
N LEU A 392 12.99 -5.97 -1.73
CA LEU A 392 13.93 -6.33 -2.78
C LEU A 392 13.54 -7.66 -3.41
N PHE A 393 13.58 -7.72 -4.73
CA PHE A 393 13.46 -8.94 -5.51
C PHE A 393 14.74 -9.23 -6.30
N VAL A 394 15.18 -10.48 -6.27
CA VAL A 394 16.31 -11.02 -7.04
C VAL A 394 15.77 -11.91 -8.14
N ASP A 395 16.10 -11.64 -9.41
CA ASP A 395 15.62 -12.47 -10.52
C ASP A 395 16.22 -13.90 -10.46
N PRO A 396 15.39 -14.95 -10.38
CA PRO A 396 15.87 -16.33 -10.26
C PRO A 396 16.55 -16.89 -11.51
N LEU A 397 16.38 -16.26 -12.68
CA LEU A 397 17.11 -16.66 -13.87
C LEU A 397 18.36 -15.82 -14.11
N PHE A 398 18.37 -14.57 -13.61
CA PHE A 398 19.47 -13.63 -13.81
C PHE A 398 19.78 -12.88 -12.51
N PRO A 399 20.50 -13.47 -11.54
CA PRO A 399 20.66 -12.88 -10.21
C PRO A 399 21.43 -11.54 -10.14
N ALA A 400 21.99 -11.07 -11.26
CA ALA A 400 22.50 -9.70 -11.39
C ALA A 400 21.37 -8.66 -11.57
N ASN A 401 20.18 -9.09 -12.00
CA ASN A 401 19.00 -8.26 -12.11
C ASN A 401 18.31 -8.17 -10.73
N LEU A 402 18.39 -7.00 -10.12
CA LEU A 402 17.82 -6.69 -8.81
C LEU A 402 16.75 -5.61 -8.95
N TYR A 403 15.70 -5.70 -8.14
CA TYR A 403 14.59 -4.74 -8.13
C TYR A 403 14.31 -4.33 -6.70
N VAL A 404 14.17 -3.03 -6.45
CA VAL A 404 13.95 -2.48 -5.13
C VAL A 404 12.72 -1.59 -5.14
N ALA A 405 11.86 -1.76 -4.14
CA ALA A 405 10.71 -0.90 -3.92
C ALA A 405 10.91 -0.06 -2.65
N ASN A 406 10.70 1.24 -2.79
CA ASN A 406 10.78 2.21 -1.70
C ASN A 406 9.51 3.07 -1.64
N ASP A 407 9.49 4.03 -0.71
CA ASP A 407 8.34 4.92 -0.48
C ASP A 407 8.05 5.91 -1.63
N LEU A 408 8.85 5.89 -2.70
CA LEU A 408 8.61 6.73 -3.89
C LEU A 408 8.32 5.93 -5.15
N SER A 409 9.03 4.82 -5.38
CA SER A 409 8.90 4.04 -6.61
C SER A 409 9.67 2.70 -6.57
N VAL A 410 9.71 2.04 -7.73
CA VAL A 410 10.54 0.87 -7.98
C VAL A 410 11.78 1.26 -8.79
N HIS A 411 12.92 0.69 -8.44
CA HIS A 411 14.20 0.85 -9.13
C HIS A 411 14.75 -0.52 -9.51
N ALA A 412 15.51 -0.58 -10.60
CA ALA A 412 16.14 -1.81 -11.07
C ALA A 412 17.64 -1.61 -11.31
N SER A 413 18.41 -2.66 -11.04
CA SER A 413 19.82 -2.80 -11.37
C SER A 413 20.00 -4.04 -12.25
N ALA A 414 20.89 -3.98 -13.24
CA ALA A 414 21.25 -5.10 -14.11
C ALA A 414 22.69 -5.59 -13.89
N ASP A 415 23.39 -5.04 -12.90
CA ASP A 415 24.81 -5.25 -12.61
C ASP A 415 25.05 -5.67 -11.15
N GLY A 416 24.05 -6.28 -10.51
CA GLY A 416 24.17 -6.82 -9.16
C GLY A 416 24.22 -5.75 -8.07
N GLY A 417 23.68 -4.56 -8.34
CA GLY A 417 23.56 -3.43 -7.42
C GLY A 417 24.64 -2.36 -7.55
N GLU A 418 25.45 -2.37 -8.61
CA GLU A 418 26.47 -1.33 -8.83
C GLU A 418 25.82 0.00 -9.29
N ASN A 419 24.80 -0.10 -10.15
CA ASN A 419 24.03 1.04 -10.65
C ASN A 419 22.53 0.76 -10.61
N TRP A 420 21.75 1.79 -10.30
CA TRP A 420 20.28 1.74 -10.23
C TRP A 420 19.63 2.71 -11.21
N SER A 421 18.50 2.29 -11.77
CA SER A 421 17.66 3.08 -12.68
C SER A 421 16.21 3.02 -12.23
N LEU A 422 15.45 4.08 -12.51
CA LEU A 422 14.01 4.12 -12.23
C LEU A 422 13.30 3.04 -13.06
N PHE A 423 12.46 2.23 -12.42
CA PHE A 423 11.74 1.12 -13.01
C PHE A 423 10.24 1.24 -12.72
N ALA A 424 9.63 2.32 -13.20
CA ALA A 424 8.32 2.80 -12.76
C ALA A 424 7.28 2.87 -13.88
N THR A 425 7.44 2.08 -14.95
CA THR A 425 6.55 2.14 -16.11
C THR A 425 5.10 1.89 -15.71
N GLY A 426 4.25 2.90 -15.91
CA GLY A 426 2.82 2.85 -15.60
C GLY A 426 2.48 3.18 -14.15
N LEU A 427 3.45 3.30 -13.24
CA LEU A 427 3.20 3.67 -11.84
C LEU A 427 2.88 5.18 -11.72
N PRO A 428 1.97 5.57 -10.81
CA PRO A 428 1.85 6.96 -10.37
C PRO A 428 3.14 7.47 -9.70
N ASP A 429 3.31 8.79 -9.71
CA ASP A 429 4.36 9.44 -8.91
C ASP A 429 4.13 9.16 -7.42
N ALA A 430 5.23 8.94 -6.67
CA ALA A 430 5.20 8.65 -5.22
C ALA A 430 4.36 7.42 -4.85
N THR A 431 4.62 6.30 -5.53
CA THR A 431 4.00 5.01 -5.21
C THR A 431 4.77 4.32 -4.09
N LEU A 432 4.16 4.20 -2.91
CA LEU A 432 4.74 3.49 -1.76
C LEU A 432 4.70 1.98 -2.02
N GLY A 433 5.84 1.42 -2.40
CA GLY A 433 5.98 -0.01 -2.65
C GLY A 433 6.22 -0.80 -1.36
N MET A 434 5.38 -1.81 -1.10
CA MET A 434 5.42 -2.62 0.12
C MET A 434 5.99 -4.01 -0.10
N ASP A 435 5.76 -4.59 -1.28
CA ASP A 435 6.22 -5.94 -1.61
C ASP A 435 6.45 -6.08 -3.11
N LEU A 436 7.59 -6.68 -3.46
CA LEU A 436 7.89 -7.13 -4.81
C LEU A 436 7.77 -8.65 -4.87
N SER A 437 6.84 -9.15 -5.69
CA SER A 437 6.54 -10.58 -5.81
C SER A 437 6.54 -11.04 -7.27
N TYR A 438 6.92 -12.29 -7.51
CA TYR A 438 7.18 -12.79 -8.87
C TYR A 438 6.08 -13.72 -9.36
N VAL A 439 5.77 -13.63 -10.66
CA VAL A 439 4.86 -14.54 -11.38
C VAL A 439 5.69 -15.34 -12.40
N PRO A 440 6.08 -16.58 -12.08
CA PRO A 440 7.07 -17.32 -12.88
C PRO A 440 6.66 -17.60 -14.33
N GLN A 441 5.39 -17.94 -14.56
CA GLN A 441 4.92 -18.39 -15.88
C GLN A 441 5.06 -17.34 -16.98
N ASN A 442 4.99 -16.06 -16.63
CA ASN A 442 5.09 -14.97 -17.60
C ASN A 442 6.23 -13.99 -17.26
N ARG A 443 7.11 -14.36 -16.32
CA ARG A 443 8.23 -13.55 -15.84
C ARG A 443 7.84 -12.10 -15.50
N LYS A 444 6.70 -11.91 -14.83
CA LYS A 444 6.27 -10.59 -14.36
C LYS A 444 6.63 -10.37 -12.90
N LEU A 445 7.00 -9.14 -12.60
CA LEU A 445 7.09 -8.60 -11.26
C LEU A 445 5.76 -7.94 -10.90
N ARG A 446 5.23 -8.26 -9.73
CA ARG A 446 4.10 -7.59 -9.11
C ARG A 446 4.60 -6.71 -7.98
N LEU A 447 4.03 -5.50 -7.91
CA LEU A 447 4.25 -4.55 -6.84
C LEU A 447 2.95 -4.42 -6.05
N ALA A 448 2.94 -4.88 -4.80
CA ALA A 448 1.90 -4.53 -3.85
C ALA A 448 2.25 -3.17 -3.22
N THR A 449 1.28 -2.26 -3.17
CA THR A 449 1.49 -0.88 -2.73
C THR A 449 0.65 -0.54 -1.52
N HIS A 450 1.07 0.50 -0.79
CA HIS A 450 0.28 1.06 0.29
C HIS A 450 -0.51 2.27 -0.23
N GLY A 451 -1.68 2.02 -0.84
CA GLY A 451 -2.60 3.09 -1.28
C GLY A 451 -2.76 3.23 -2.79
N SER A 452 -2.27 2.29 -3.60
CA SER A 452 -2.43 2.30 -5.06
C SER A 452 -2.69 0.91 -5.65
N GLY A 453 -3.14 -0.05 -4.82
CA GLY A 453 -3.44 -1.42 -5.25
C GLY A 453 -2.20 -2.23 -5.64
N VAL A 454 -2.34 -3.10 -6.64
CA VAL A 454 -1.27 -3.97 -7.16
C VAL A 454 -0.98 -3.64 -8.63
N TRP A 455 0.29 -3.51 -8.95
CA TRP A 455 0.78 -3.26 -10.31
C TRP A 455 1.60 -4.45 -10.80
N GLN A 456 1.75 -4.60 -12.12
CA GLN A 456 2.63 -5.62 -12.68
C GLN A 456 3.35 -5.16 -13.95
N VAL A 457 4.58 -5.62 -14.12
CA VAL A 457 5.45 -5.31 -15.26
C VAL A 457 6.32 -6.51 -15.60
N GLY A 458 6.80 -6.62 -16.85
CA GLY A 458 7.80 -7.64 -17.21
C GLY A 458 9.15 -7.31 -16.56
N LEU A 459 9.95 -8.33 -16.24
CA LEU A 459 11.34 -8.14 -15.80
C LEU A 459 12.21 -7.59 -16.94
N LEU A 460 13.38 -7.06 -16.60
CA LEU A 460 14.44 -6.71 -17.55
C LEU A 460 14.76 -7.92 -18.44
N ASP A 461 14.74 -7.71 -19.75
CA ASP A 461 15.19 -8.70 -20.73
C ASP A 461 16.71 -8.90 -20.65
N GLU A 462 17.20 -10.02 -21.21
CA GLU A 462 18.63 -10.25 -21.37
C GLU A 462 19.26 -9.09 -22.17
N PHE A 463 20.06 -8.25 -21.51
CA PHE A 463 21.02 -7.42 -22.21
C PHE A 463 22.12 -8.34 -22.74
N ALA A 464 21.87 -8.98 -23.89
CA ALA A 464 22.93 -9.60 -24.68
C ALA A 464 23.93 -8.48 -24.99
N GLY A 465 25.07 -8.51 -24.29
CA GLY A 465 25.92 -7.33 -24.10
C GLY A 465 26.18 -6.51 -25.35
N THR A 466 25.61 -5.31 -25.40
CA THR A 466 26.20 -4.13 -26.04
C THR A 466 25.71 -2.87 -25.34
N ASN A 467 26.60 -2.26 -24.54
CA ASN A 467 26.53 -0.96 -23.89
C ASN A 467 25.29 -0.67 -23.01
N PRO A 468 25.47 0.03 -21.87
CA PRO A 468 24.33 0.47 -21.05
C PRO A 468 23.34 1.26 -21.92
N PRO A 469 22.03 1.23 -21.60
CA PRO A 469 21.04 2.07 -22.26
C PRO A 469 21.58 3.50 -22.26
N VAL A 470 21.75 4.06 -23.46
CA VAL A 470 22.19 5.45 -23.61
C VAL A 470 21.17 6.29 -22.84
N SER A 471 21.57 6.93 -21.76
CA SER A 471 20.69 7.85 -21.05
C SER A 471 20.25 8.93 -22.02
N ILE A 472 19.00 8.84 -22.49
CA ILE A 472 18.43 9.80 -23.43
C ILE A 472 18.14 11.07 -22.62
N THR A 473 18.96 12.10 -22.81
CA THR A 473 18.65 13.44 -22.28
C THR A 473 17.96 14.25 -23.37
N LEU A 474 16.73 14.70 -23.11
CA LEU A 474 16.00 15.62 -23.99
C LEU A 474 16.13 17.06 -23.48
N ASP A 475 16.53 17.97 -24.35
CA ASP A 475 16.53 19.42 -24.08
C ASP A 475 15.70 20.15 -25.16
N PRO A 476 14.37 20.19 -25.01
CA PRO A 476 13.51 20.84 -25.99
C PRO A 476 13.66 22.35 -25.95
N LYS A 477 13.76 22.97 -27.13
CA LYS A 477 13.51 24.41 -27.27
C LYS A 477 12.05 24.62 -27.62
N ILE A 478 11.35 25.36 -26.76
CA ILE A 478 9.93 25.66 -26.93
C ILE A 478 9.73 27.17 -26.97
N TYR A 479 9.25 27.70 -28.08
CA TYR A 479 9.12 29.15 -28.25
C TYR A 479 8.11 29.55 -29.35
N PRO A 480 7.55 30.77 -29.30
CA PRO A 480 7.62 31.68 -28.15
C PRO A 480 6.87 31.09 -26.95
N ASN A 481 7.20 31.57 -25.75
CA ASN A 481 6.45 31.29 -24.53
C ASN A 481 6.59 32.52 -23.61
N PRO A 482 5.55 33.36 -23.45
CA PRO A 482 4.16 33.16 -23.89
C PRO A 482 3.93 33.17 -25.41
N ALA A 483 2.86 32.51 -25.88
CA ALA A 483 2.50 32.38 -27.31
C ALA A 483 1.02 32.70 -27.58
N SER A 484 0.70 33.30 -28.73
CA SER A 484 -0.67 33.69 -29.12
C SER A 484 -1.24 32.91 -30.31
N GLU A 485 -0.39 32.41 -31.22
CA GLU A 485 -0.83 31.75 -32.46
C GLU A 485 -0.21 30.35 -32.62
N VAL A 486 1.09 30.25 -32.39
CA VAL A 486 1.86 29.02 -32.61
C VAL A 486 2.93 28.81 -31.54
N ILE A 487 3.20 27.55 -31.22
CA ILE A 487 4.34 27.12 -30.42
C ILE A 487 5.25 26.28 -31.32
N ASN A 488 6.54 26.60 -31.36
CA ASN A 488 7.55 25.78 -32.02
C ASN A 488 8.17 24.84 -30.98
N LEU A 489 8.15 23.54 -31.26
CA LEU A 489 8.86 22.51 -30.51
C LEU A 489 10.04 22.04 -31.35
N GLU A 490 11.24 22.18 -30.81
CA GLU A 490 12.48 21.70 -31.41
C GLU A 490 13.22 20.78 -30.45
N LEU A 491 13.69 19.64 -30.97
CA LEU A 491 14.36 18.59 -30.20
C LEU A 491 15.56 18.06 -30.99
N GLN A 492 16.69 17.86 -30.31
CA GLN A 492 17.75 17.01 -30.81
C GLN A 492 17.51 15.59 -30.28
N LEU A 493 17.15 14.66 -31.16
CA LEU A 493 16.91 13.27 -30.81
C LEU A 493 18.23 12.50 -30.93
N PRO A 494 18.70 11.83 -29.85
CA PRO A 494 20.00 11.16 -29.83
C PRO A 494 20.02 9.83 -30.59
N ILE A 495 18.84 9.25 -30.84
CA ILE A 495 18.66 7.99 -31.58
C ILE A 495 17.39 8.07 -32.45
N ALA A 496 17.15 7.06 -33.29
CA ALA A 496 15.85 6.85 -33.93
C ALA A 496 14.88 6.25 -32.90
N GLY A 497 13.60 6.62 -32.95
CA GLY A 497 12.64 6.16 -31.97
C GLY A 497 11.25 6.76 -32.08
N GLU A 498 10.33 6.31 -31.23
CA GLU A 498 8.96 6.83 -31.13
C GLU A 498 8.93 8.13 -30.34
N LEU A 499 8.50 9.22 -30.98
CA LEU A 499 8.27 10.51 -30.36
C LEU A 499 6.78 10.80 -30.32
N SER A 500 6.26 11.18 -29.15
CA SER A 500 4.93 11.75 -29.00
C SER A 500 4.95 13.01 -28.16
N TRP A 501 3.97 13.88 -28.36
CA TRP A 501 3.73 15.02 -27.50
C TRP A 501 2.25 15.30 -27.36
N GLN A 502 1.88 15.87 -26.21
CA GLN A 502 0.52 16.25 -25.85
C GLN A 502 0.54 17.64 -25.21
N LEU A 503 -0.33 18.54 -25.67
CA LEU A 503 -0.62 19.80 -25.01
C LEU A 503 -1.87 19.62 -24.15
N LEU A 504 -1.72 19.76 -22.84
CA LEU A 504 -2.73 19.48 -21.83
C LEU A 504 -3.17 20.79 -21.16
N ASP A 505 -4.45 20.90 -20.79
CA ASP A 505 -4.94 21.99 -19.95
C ASP A 505 -4.62 21.74 -18.45
N PRO A 506 -4.92 22.69 -17.52
CA PRO A 506 -4.62 22.52 -16.10
C PRO A 506 -5.37 21.38 -15.41
N LEU A 507 -6.41 20.82 -16.04
CA LEU A 507 -7.17 19.68 -15.55
C LEU A 507 -6.70 18.37 -16.21
N GLY A 508 -5.60 18.39 -16.96
CA GLY A 508 -5.03 17.23 -17.65
C GLY A 508 -5.77 16.82 -18.92
N ARG A 509 -6.72 17.62 -19.41
CA ARG A 509 -7.46 17.30 -20.65
C ARG A 509 -6.61 17.64 -21.87
N GLN A 510 -6.60 16.75 -22.84
CA GLN A 510 -5.81 16.91 -24.06
C GLN A 510 -6.42 17.97 -24.99
N ALA A 511 -5.68 19.06 -25.21
CA ALA A 511 -6.02 20.09 -26.19
C ALA A 511 -5.49 19.74 -27.59
N ARG A 512 -4.26 19.23 -27.68
CA ARG A 512 -3.59 18.81 -28.93
C ARG A 512 -2.63 17.64 -28.66
N ALA A 513 -2.34 16.84 -29.68
CA ALA A 513 -1.31 15.81 -29.61
C ALA A 513 -0.82 15.40 -31.00
N ALA A 514 0.38 14.82 -31.05
CA ALA A 514 0.85 14.05 -32.19
C ALA A 514 1.81 12.94 -31.73
N ALA A 515 1.94 11.89 -32.55
CA ALA A 515 2.91 10.82 -32.37
C ALA A 515 3.53 10.47 -33.73
N LYS A 516 4.82 10.13 -33.73
CA LYS A 516 5.58 9.83 -34.95
C LYS A 516 6.83 9.01 -34.63
N THR A 517 7.08 7.99 -35.45
CA THR A 517 8.40 7.35 -35.54
C THR A 517 9.41 8.29 -36.18
N THR A 518 10.49 8.58 -35.47
CA THR A 518 11.53 9.54 -35.86
C THR A 518 12.88 8.86 -36.08
N THR A 519 13.73 9.52 -36.86
CA THR A 519 15.14 9.11 -37.03
C THR A 519 16.03 9.93 -36.11
N HIS A 520 17.24 9.41 -35.79
CA HIS A 520 18.29 10.19 -35.14
C HIS A 520 18.49 11.54 -35.86
N GLY A 521 18.54 12.63 -35.09
CA GLY A 521 18.74 13.97 -35.62
C GLY A 521 17.75 14.98 -35.06
N TYR A 522 17.53 16.05 -35.83
CA TYR A 522 16.76 17.19 -35.38
C TYR A 522 15.28 17.05 -35.75
N TYR A 523 14.40 17.21 -34.77
CA TYR A 523 12.95 17.23 -34.94
C TYR A 523 12.42 18.65 -34.69
N GLN A 524 11.53 19.11 -35.55
CA GLN A 524 10.85 20.39 -35.42
C GLN A 524 9.37 20.23 -35.75
N GLN A 525 8.51 20.81 -34.91
CA GLN A 525 7.06 20.84 -35.11
C GLN A 525 6.51 22.21 -34.70
N GLN A 526 5.61 22.74 -35.53
CA GLN A 526 4.80 23.89 -35.19
C GLN A 526 3.42 23.42 -34.70
N ILE A 527 3.01 23.90 -33.53
CA ILE A 527 1.75 23.56 -32.88
C ILE A 527 0.84 24.79 -32.96
N ASP A 528 -0.27 24.69 -33.69
CA ASP A 528 -1.28 25.75 -33.78
C ASP A 528 -2.13 25.79 -32.51
N ILE A 529 -2.14 26.96 -31.87
CA ILE A 529 -2.87 27.26 -30.62
C ILE A 529 -3.90 28.38 -30.78
N THR A 530 -4.16 28.86 -32.00
CA THR A 530 -5.07 29.99 -32.26
C THR A 530 -6.50 29.77 -31.73
N SER A 531 -6.93 28.52 -31.60
CA SER A 531 -8.27 28.16 -31.09
C SER A 531 -8.30 27.91 -29.58
N LEU A 532 -7.19 28.05 -28.86
CA LEU A 532 -7.11 27.74 -27.44
C LEU A 532 -7.38 29.00 -26.61
N PRO A 533 -8.21 28.92 -25.54
CA PRO A 533 -8.35 30.02 -24.60
C PRO A 533 -7.03 30.42 -23.95
N SER A 534 -6.83 31.72 -23.69
CA SER A 534 -5.67 32.22 -22.94
C SER A 534 -5.61 31.56 -21.57
N GLY A 535 -4.42 31.12 -21.15
CA GLY A 535 -4.24 30.34 -19.93
C GLY A 535 -2.93 29.56 -19.89
N ILE A 536 -2.76 28.77 -18.83
CA ILE A 536 -1.61 27.88 -18.65
C ILE A 536 -1.94 26.51 -19.25
N TYR A 537 -0.98 25.96 -20.00
CA TYR A 537 -1.02 24.61 -20.56
C TYR A 537 0.28 23.88 -20.23
N TYR A 538 0.28 22.56 -20.36
CA TYR A 538 1.45 21.71 -20.15
C TYR A 538 1.75 20.92 -21.42
N LEU A 539 2.93 21.10 -21.98
CA LEU A 539 3.44 20.29 -23.10
C LEU A 539 4.19 19.09 -22.52
N LYS A 540 3.56 17.92 -22.57
CA LYS A 540 4.17 16.62 -22.27
C LYS A 540 4.80 16.08 -23.55
N ILE A 541 6.08 15.77 -23.50
CA ILE A 541 6.87 15.19 -24.60
C ILE A 541 7.35 13.82 -24.12
N GLN A 542 7.20 12.80 -24.94
CA GLN A 542 7.69 11.47 -24.66
C GLN A 542 8.49 10.97 -25.86
N PHE A 543 9.75 10.59 -25.64
CA PHE A 543 10.59 9.93 -26.63
C PHE A 543 11.08 8.62 -26.06
N GLU A 544 10.69 7.50 -26.67
CA GLU A 544 10.82 6.18 -26.07
C GLU A 544 10.23 6.18 -24.63
N GLU A 545 11.04 5.83 -23.64
CA GLU A 545 10.66 5.80 -22.22
C GLU A 545 10.90 7.14 -21.51
N THR A 546 11.56 8.11 -22.16
CA THR A 546 11.87 9.41 -21.55
C THR A 546 10.68 10.35 -21.67
N ILE A 547 10.14 10.80 -20.54
CA ILE A 547 9.04 11.77 -20.46
C ILE A 547 9.54 13.10 -19.91
N LEU A 548 9.08 14.19 -20.51
CA LEU A 548 9.38 15.55 -20.11
C LEU A 548 8.14 16.42 -20.17
N VAL A 549 7.93 17.28 -19.17
CA VAL A 549 6.82 18.24 -19.14
C VAL A 549 7.35 19.67 -19.07
N ARG A 550 6.74 20.58 -19.84
CA ARG A 550 7.05 22.02 -19.84
C ARG A 550 5.77 22.84 -19.79
N GLN A 551 5.75 23.86 -18.94
CA GLN A 551 4.65 24.80 -18.87
C GLN A 551 4.67 25.77 -20.07
N ILE A 552 3.51 26.01 -20.67
CA ILE A 552 3.29 26.97 -21.73
C ILE A 552 2.22 27.97 -21.33
N THR A 553 2.45 29.24 -21.60
CA THR A 553 1.48 30.31 -21.39
C THR A 553 0.90 30.73 -22.74
N VAL A 554 -0.40 30.51 -22.93
CA VAL A 554 -1.16 31.00 -24.09
C VAL A 554 -1.76 32.37 -23.75
N VAL A 555 -1.50 33.39 -24.58
CA VAL A 555 -1.92 34.78 -24.36
C VAL A 555 -2.91 35.27 -25.40
#